data_AF-A0A1G3Y4J6-F1
#
_entry.id   AF-A0A1G3Y4J6-F1
#
_cell.length_a   1.000
_cell.length_b   1.000
_cell.length_c   1.000
_cell.angle_alpha   90.00
_cell.angle_beta   90.00
_cell.angle_gamma   90.00
#
_symmetry.space_group_name_H-M   'P 1'
#
loop_
_entity.id
_entity.type
_entity.pdbx_description
1 polymer ?
#
loop_
_entity_poly.entity_id
_entity_poly.type
_entity_poly.pdbx_seq_one_letter_code
_entity_poly.pdbx_strand_id
1 'polypeptide(L)'
;MNDELSPEDELRLNVLFNTELKAVRIDESNMTLWALTPQGEASVPLKPNERSDRYLKRVRELLSGHALGSPGGYPVHLTRWTRQSQAGLSAQHLAQLLLIAEEEAVVAVVHSPALTDELARYAWWCMPTIENARLMLMRDVVCQGSMGRTLAEFLVDHLAFLHEDDVGILDTVAVMLYSGVLTDAERLSIWKRGTSRNSYYVAFLELQPDNLPSPRAARADHADVPPLAGNPYSMMLVKALSGQGQTFIATTAT
;
A
#
# COMPACT_ATOMS: atom_id res chain seq x y z
N MET A 1 29.74 20.76 23.33
CA MET A 1 28.65 20.49 22.38
C MET A 1 27.63 19.68 23.17
N ASN A 2 26.39 20.16 23.30
CA ASN A 2 25.35 19.36 23.97
C ASN A 2 25.04 18.18 23.06
N ASP A 3 25.32 16.98 23.56
CA ASP A 3 24.99 15.71 22.90
C ASP A 3 23.60 15.18 23.31
N GLU A 4 22.81 16.02 23.98
CA GLU A 4 21.54 15.65 24.59
C GLU A 4 20.38 16.44 23.97
N LEU A 5 19.20 15.81 23.92
CA LEU A 5 17.95 16.48 23.61
C LEU A 5 17.67 17.59 24.63
N SER A 6 16.69 18.45 24.35
CA SER A 6 16.27 19.39 25.40
C SER A 6 15.71 18.59 26.60
N PRO A 7 16.02 18.95 27.86
CA PRO A 7 15.53 18.21 29.02
C PRO A 7 14.00 18.11 29.07
N GLU A 8 13.32 19.11 28.51
CA GLU A 8 11.86 19.12 28.37
C GLU A 8 11.38 18.04 27.39
N ASP A 9 11.99 17.93 26.21
CA ASP A 9 11.60 16.91 25.23
C ASP A 9 12.02 15.51 25.68
N GLU A 10 13.19 15.35 26.28
CA GLU A 10 13.63 14.07 26.82
C GLU A 10 12.63 13.54 27.86
N LEU A 11 12.17 14.39 28.78
CA LEU A 11 11.12 14.04 29.74
C LEU A 11 9.82 13.64 29.04
N ARG A 12 9.36 14.44 28.07
CA ARG A 12 8.10 14.18 27.34
C ARG A 12 8.15 12.88 26.55
N LEU A 13 9.27 12.60 25.88
CA LEU A 13 9.48 11.36 25.14
C LEU A 13 9.54 10.16 26.09
N ASN A 14 10.24 10.26 27.22
CA ASN A 14 10.25 9.20 28.23
C ASN A 14 8.86 8.94 28.84
N VAL A 15 8.05 9.98 29.05
CA VAL A 15 6.65 9.82 29.47
C VAL A 15 5.85 9.08 28.39
N LEU A 16 6.01 9.46 27.13
CA LEU A 16 5.36 8.80 25.99
C LEU A 16 5.75 7.32 25.89
N PHE A 17 7.03 6.98 26.10
CA PHE A 17 7.54 5.60 26.06
C PHE A 17 7.03 4.70 27.19
N ASN A 18 6.47 5.28 28.26
CA ASN A 18 5.78 4.51 29.31
C ASN A 18 4.33 4.18 28.95
N THR A 19 3.87 4.57 27.75
CA THR A 19 2.56 4.18 27.20
C THR A 19 2.71 3.03 26.20
N GLU A 20 1.61 2.34 25.90
CA GLU A 20 1.61 1.31 24.86
C GLU A 20 1.61 1.98 23.47
N LEU A 21 2.75 1.97 22.79
CA LEU A 21 2.89 2.52 21.44
C LEU A 21 2.58 1.48 20.37
N LYS A 22 1.87 1.91 19.31
CA LYS A 22 1.57 1.10 18.13
C LYS A 22 2.39 1.51 16.91
N ALA A 23 2.60 2.81 16.74
CA ALA A 23 3.37 3.39 15.65
C ALA A 23 3.83 4.81 16.01
N VAL A 24 4.93 5.27 15.42
CA VAL A 24 5.48 6.61 15.60
C VAL A 24 5.89 7.18 14.25
N ARG A 25 5.54 8.45 14.00
CA ARG A 25 6.01 9.23 12.85
C ARG A 25 6.44 10.62 13.30
N ILE A 26 7.31 11.28 12.54
CA ILE A 26 7.73 12.65 12.83
C ILE A 26 7.35 13.53 11.65
N ASP A 27 6.63 14.61 11.92
CA ASP A 27 6.50 15.74 11.01
C ASP A 27 7.72 16.64 11.19
N GLU A 28 8.72 16.45 10.33
CA GLU A 28 9.97 17.21 10.39
C GLU A 28 9.77 18.71 10.13
N SER A 29 8.78 19.07 9.32
CA SER A 29 8.51 20.47 8.97
C SER A 29 7.92 21.24 10.15
N ASN A 30 7.00 20.60 10.87
CA ASN A 30 6.38 21.16 12.07
C ASN A 30 7.12 20.80 13.37
N MET A 31 8.25 20.09 13.29
CA MET A 31 9.01 19.57 14.42
C MET A 31 8.09 18.90 15.46
N THR A 32 7.22 17.99 15.03
CA THR A 32 6.26 17.33 15.91
C THR A 32 6.33 15.83 15.75
N LEU A 33 6.56 15.13 16.86
CA LEU A 33 6.45 13.67 16.93
C LEU A 33 5.01 13.29 17.18
N TRP A 34 4.50 12.35 16.40
CA TRP A 34 3.18 11.77 16.56
C TRP A 34 3.32 10.30 16.93
N ALA A 35 2.50 9.86 17.87
CA ALA A 35 2.43 8.48 18.31
C ALA A 35 0.99 7.98 18.28
N LEU A 36 0.81 6.79 17.73
CA LEU A 36 -0.44 6.07 17.77
C LEU A 36 -0.45 5.14 18.98
N THR A 37 -1.49 5.26 19.82
CA THR A 37 -1.70 4.46 21.04
C THR A 37 -3.06 3.76 20.96
N PRO A 38 -3.36 2.78 21.83
CA PRO A 38 -4.70 2.20 21.92
C PRO A 38 -5.81 3.22 22.20
N GLN A 39 -5.48 4.34 22.84
CA GLN A 39 -6.44 5.39 23.23
C GLN A 39 -6.59 6.48 22.15
N GLY A 40 -5.80 6.44 21.08
CA GLY A 40 -5.80 7.44 20.00
C GLY A 40 -4.41 8.02 19.73
N GLU A 41 -4.38 9.19 19.10
CA GLU A 41 -3.15 9.88 18.75
C GLU A 41 -2.64 10.74 19.92
N ALA A 42 -1.33 10.67 20.16
CA ALA A 42 -0.58 11.56 21.03
C ALA A 42 0.44 12.34 20.21
N SER A 43 0.75 13.57 20.62
CA SER A 43 1.73 14.41 19.94
C SER A 43 2.71 15.04 20.93
N VAL A 44 3.98 15.09 20.56
CA VAL A 44 5.03 15.79 21.30
C VAL A 44 5.64 16.85 20.37
N PRO A 45 5.33 18.15 20.59
CA PRO A 45 6.01 19.21 19.87
C PRO A 45 7.47 19.28 20.35
N LEU A 46 8.39 19.11 19.41
CA LEU A 46 9.83 19.09 19.65
C LEU A 46 10.38 20.51 19.65
N LYS A 47 11.22 20.82 20.64
CA LYS A 47 11.89 22.09 20.85
C LYS A 47 13.39 21.90 20.67
N PRO A 48 13.89 21.93 19.41
CA PRO A 48 15.30 21.72 19.14
C PRO A 48 16.16 22.78 19.82
N ASN A 49 17.18 22.34 20.55
CA ASN A 49 18.21 23.19 21.16
C ASN A 49 19.43 23.38 20.24
N GLU A 50 19.38 22.82 19.04
CA GLU A 50 20.42 22.82 18.02
C GLU A 50 19.80 22.80 16.61
N ARG A 51 20.60 22.46 15.59
CA ARG A 51 20.07 22.29 14.22
C ARG A 51 19.10 21.11 14.15
N SER A 52 17.96 21.32 13.49
CA SER A 52 16.85 20.36 13.41
C SER A 52 17.28 18.98 12.90
N ASP A 53 18.16 18.91 11.90
CA ASP A 53 18.66 17.64 11.33
C ASP A 53 19.36 16.77 12.37
N ARG A 54 20.24 17.37 13.17
CA ARG A 54 20.94 16.68 14.26
C ARG A 54 19.99 16.31 15.39
N TYR A 55 19.07 17.21 15.71
CA TYR A 55 18.08 16.99 16.75
C TYR A 55 17.17 15.80 16.42
N LEU A 56 16.64 15.76 15.20
CA LEU A 56 15.80 14.68 14.70
C LEU A 56 16.55 13.35 14.68
N LYS A 57 17.82 13.34 14.27
CA LYS A 57 18.66 12.15 14.35
C LYS A 57 18.74 11.60 15.78
N ARG A 58 18.92 12.47 16.77
CA ARG A 58 18.98 12.09 18.20
C ARG A 58 17.63 11.57 18.72
N VAL A 59 16.52 12.19 18.30
CA VAL A 59 15.17 11.68 18.60
C VAL A 59 15.01 10.25 18.07
N ARG A 60 15.45 9.99 16.83
CA ARG A 60 15.37 8.65 16.23
C ARG A 60 16.32 7.63 16.85
N GLU A 61 17.49 8.06 17.30
CA GLU A 61 18.40 7.24 18.11
C GLU A 61 17.76 6.82 19.43
N LEU A 62 17.07 7.75 20.12
CA LEU A 62 16.33 7.47 21.35
C LEU A 62 15.16 6.50 21.10
N LEU A 63 14.37 6.73 20.05
CA LEU A 63 13.28 5.83 19.64
C LEU A 63 13.79 4.42 19.32
N SER A 64 14.90 4.33 18.58
CA SER A 64 15.55 3.06 18.25
C SER A 64 16.04 2.33 19.50
N GLY A 65 16.64 3.06 20.44
CA GLY A 65 17.08 2.51 21.73
C GLY A 65 15.91 1.92 22.53
N HIS A 66 14.78 2.64 22.58
CA HIS A 66 13.57 2.18 23.24
C HIS A 66 12.94 0.94 22.55
N ALA A 67 12.77 0.97 21.22
CA ALA A 67 12.06 -0.07 20.49
C ALA A 67 12.88 -1.36 20.29
N LEU A 68 14.20 -1.24 20.08
CA LEU A 68 15.08 -2.35 19.70
C LEU A 68 16.06 -2.78 20.80
N GLY A 69 16.15 -2.04 21.92
CA GLY A 69 16.95 -2.41 23.08
C GLY A 69 18.47 -2.42 22.87
N SER A 70 18.99 -1.69 21.87
CA SER A 70 20.42 -1.71 21.52
C SER A 70 21.12 -0.37 21.83
N PRO A 71 22.24 -0.37 22.60
CA PRO A 71 22.95 0.83 23.03
C PRO A 71 23.83 1.51 21.95
N GLY A 72 23.57 1.28 20.65
CA GLY A 72 24.47 1.66 19.56
C GLY A 72 23.93 2.65 18.51
N GLY A 73 22.67 3.07 18.62
CA GLY A 73 22.09 4.08 17.73
C GLY A 73 21.91 3.66 16.26
N TYR A 74 21.07 4.43 15.58
CA TYR A 74 20.86 4.43 14.14
C TYR A 74 22.15 4.80 13.38
N PRO A 75 22.47 4.26 12.17
CA PRO A 75 21.71 3.37 11.28
C PRO A 75 22.19 1.90 11.29
N VAL A 76 22.98 1.46 12.28
CA VAL A 76 23.62 0.13 12.28
C VAL A 76 22.61 -1.04 12.17
N HIS A 77 21.37 -0.81 12.60
CA HIS A 77 20.32 -1.83 12.63
C HIS A 77 19.63 -2.04 11.27
N LEU A 78 19.39 -1.00 10.46
CA LEU A 78 18.77 -1.17 9.14
C LEU A 78 19.69 -1.95 8.17
N THR A 79 21.00 -1.72 8.23
CA THR A 79 22.00 -2.41 7.38
C THR A 79 22.21 -3.88 7.76
N ARG A 80 22.00 -4.25 9.04
CA ARG A 80 21.96 -5.67 9.45
C ARG A 80 20.62 -6.31 9.11
N TRP A 81 19.54 -5.55 9.17
CA TRP A 81 18.18 -6.00 8.89
C TRP A 81 17.99 -6.43 7.43
N THR A 82 18.58 -5.72 6.46
CA THR A 82 18.59 -6.15 5.04
C THR A 82 19.40 -7.44 4.79
N ARG A 83 20.30 -7.82 5.70
CA ARG A 83 21.12 -9.05 5.61
C ARG A 83 20.49 -10.24 6.32
N GLN A 84 19.67 -10.02 7.34
CA GLN A 84 18.91 -11.07 8.01
C GLN A 84 17.73 -11.45 7.09
N SER A 85 17.66 -12.70 6.67
CA SER A 85 16.60 -13.17 5.74
C SER A 85 15.21 -12.74 6.20
N GLN A 86 14.48 -12.03 5.32
CA GLN A 86 13.08 -11.62 5.52
C GLN A 86 12.15 -12.78 5.92
N ALA A 87 12.54 -14.02 5.62
CA ALA A 87 11.79 -15.23 5.93
C ALA A 87 11.74 -15.59 7.44
N GLY A 88 12.49 -14.89 8.30
CA GLY A 88 12.53 -15.15 9.75
C GLY A 88 11.89 -14.05 10.62
N LEU A 89 11.30 -13.02 10.04
CA LEU A 89 10.74 -11.90 10.81
C LEU A 89 9.35 -12.23 11.36
N SER A 90 9.15 -12.00 12.66
CA SER A 90 7.85 -12.11 13.31
C SER A 90 7.10 -10.77 13.28
N ALA A 91 5.77 -10.82 13.39
CA ALA A 91 4.94 -9.63 13.50
C ALA A 91 5.36 -8.68 14.65
N GLN A 92 5.89 -9.23 15.74
CA GLN A 92 6.41 -8.43 16.86
C GLN A 92 7.61 -7.56 16.46
N HIS A 93 8.53 -8.10 15.65
CA HIS A 93 9.67 -7.31 15.16
C HIS A 93 9.22 -6.22 14.18
N LEU A 94 8.23 -6.52 13.32
CA LEU A 94 7.65 -5.51 12.44
C LEU A 94 6.98 -4.39 13.23
N ALA A 95 6.28 -4.71 14.32
CA ALA A 95 5.69 -3.71 15.20
C ALA A 95 6.76 -2.77 15.79
N GLN A 96 7.92 -3.29 16.21
CA GLN A 96 9.02 -2.48 16.73
C GLN A 96 9.61 -1.53 15.68
N LEU A 97 9.67 -1.94 14.41
CA LEU A 97 10.13 -1.08 13.31
C LEU A 97 9.21 0.13 13.10
N LEU A 98 7.91 0.00 13.37
CA LEU A 98 6.98 1.14 13.27
C LEU A 98 7.14 2.16 14.40
N LEU A 99 7.98 1.89 15.41
CA LEU A 99 8.22 2.80 16.54
C LEU A 99 9.43 3.71 16.36
N ILE A 100 10.27 3.49 15.33
CA ILE A 100 11.54 4.23 15.18
C ILE A 100 11.42 5.53 14.37
N ALA A 101 10.24 5.82 13.80
CA ALA A 101 9.96 7.01 12.98
C ALA A 101 10.91 7.20 11.78
N GLU A 102 11.27 6.09 11.13
CA GLU A 102 12.09 6.03 9.93
C GLU A 102 11.25 5.56 8.75
N GLU A 103 11.35 6.24 7.61
CA GLU A 103 10.57 5.90 6.42
C GLU A 103 10.98 4.53 5.87
N GLU A 104 12.27 4.22 5.85
CA GLU A 104 12.79 2.92 5.41
C GLU A 104 12.27 1.77 6.26
N ALA A 105 12.01 2.01 7.56
CA ALA A 105 11.43 1.02 8.46
C ALA A 105 9.95 0.76 8.14
N VAL A 106 9.20 1.79 7.72
CA VAL A 106 7.82 1.62 7.24
C VAL A 106 7.81 0.85 5.92
N VAL A 107 8.65 1.23 4.96
CA VAL A 107 8.79 0.51 3.66
C VAL A 107 9.12 -0.96 3.89
N ALA A 108 10.06 -1.22 4.80
CA ALA A 108 10.47 -2.54 5.25
C ALA A 108 9.29 -3.39 5.74
N VAL A 109 8.44 -2.82 6.60
CA VAL A 109 7.25 -3.50 7.15
C VAL A 109 6.26 -3.84 6.04
N VAL A 110 5.96 -2.87 5.16
CA VAL A 110 4.99 -3.03 4.06
C VAL A 110 5.45 -4.10 3.05
N HIS A 111 6.77 -4.28 2.86
CA HIS A 111 7.33 -5.33 2.01
C HIS A 111 7.36 -6.73 2.66
N SER A 112 7.24 -6.82 3.98
CA SER A 112 7.46 -8.08 4.70
C SER A 112 6.39 -9.13 4.37
N PRO A 113 6.76 -10.40 4.16
CA PRO A 113 5.78 -11.49 4.06
C PRO A 113 5.05 -11.77 5.38
N ALA A 114 5.58 -11.29 6.51
CA ALA A 114 4.96 -11.43 7.83
C ALA A 114 4.02 -10.25 8.17
N LEU A 115 3.71 -9.39 7.21
CA LEU A 115 2.73 -8.31 7.36
C LEU A 115 1.37 -8.88 7.80
N THR A 116 0.69 -8.19 8.69
CA THR A 116 -0.71 -8.46 9.09
C THR A 116 -1.57 -7.26 8.72
N ASP A 117 -2.91 -7.43 8.65
CA ASP A 117 -3.84 -6.31 8.42
C ASP A 117 -3.66 -5.20 9.47
N GLU A 118 -3.42 -5.59 10.72
CA GLU A 118 -3.21 -4.63 11.81
C GLU A 118 -1.91 -3.82 11.63
N LEU A 119 -0.81 -4.50 11.27
CA LEU A 119 0.46 -3.82 10.98
C LEU A 119 0.37 -2.95 9.72
N ALA A 120 -0.40 -3.38 8.72
CA ALA A 120 -0.68 -2.59 7.52
C ALA A 120 -1.40 -1.28 7.88
N ARG A 121 -2.36 -1.31 8.82
CA ARG A 121 -3.03 -0.11 9.34
C ARG A 121 -2.05 0.84 10.02
N TYR A 122 -1.13 0.33 10.82
CA TYR A 122 -0.12 1.14 11.50
C TYR A 122 0.90 1.74 10.52
N ALA A 123 1.38 0.94 9.56
CA ALA A 123 2.27 1.41 8.50
C ALA A 123 1.59 2.48 7.62
N TRP A 124 0.32 2.26 7.27
CA TRP A 124 -0.51 3.22 6.54
C TRP A 124 -0.66 4.55 7.28
N TRP A 125 -0.91 4.49 8.59
CA TRP A 125 -0.97 5.68 9.43
C TRP A 125 0.36 6.45 9.46
N CYS A 126 1.50 5.74 9.42
CA CYS A 126 2.82 6.37 9.33
C CYS A 126 3.08 7.05 7.98
N MET A 127 2.77 6.37 6.88
CA MET A 127 3.19 6.78 5.54
C MET A 127 2.16 6.37 4.46
N PRO A 128 1.08 7.17 4.29
CA PRO A 128 0.01 6.87 3.35
C PRO A 128 0.36 7.28 1.91
N THR A 129 1.15 6.45 1.22
CA THR A 129 1.57 6.69 -0.18
C THR A 129 0.91 5.71 -1.16
N ILE A 130 0.86 6.09 -2.44
CA ILE A 130 0.34 5.23 -3.52
C ILE A 130 1.14 3.93 -3.62
N GLU A 131 2.46 4.00 -3.48
CA GLU A 131 3.39 2.85 -3.48
C GLU A 131 3.04 1.86 -2.36
N ASN A 132 2.87 2.36 -1.13
CA ASN A 132 2.54 1.52 0.02
C ASN A 132 1.14 0.91 -0.12
N ALA A 133 0.15 1.69 -0.57
CA ALA A 133 -1.19 1.18 -0.81
C ALA A 133 -1.20 0.04 -1.84
N ARG A 134 -0.50 0.24 -2.97
CA ARG A 134 -0.35 -0.79 -4.00
C ARG A 134 0.28 -2.06 -3.43
N LEU A 135 1.40 -1.95 -2.74
CA LEU A 135 2.13 -3.11 -2.23
C LEU A 135 1.31 -3.89 -1.18
N MET A 136 0.68 -3.17 -0.24
CA MET A 136 -0.16 -3.81 0.78
C MET A 136 -1.37 -4.51 0.16
N LEU A 137 -2.01 -3.93 -0.87
CA LEU A 137 -3.12 -4.54 -1.60
C LEU A 137 -2.74 -5.74 -2.48
N MET A 138 -1.46 -6.10 -2.58
CA MET A 138 -1.08 -7.39 -3.16
C MET A 138 -1.05 -8.53 -2.13
N ARG A 139 -1.32 -8.24 -0.85
CA ARG A 139 -1.26 -9.22 0.24
C ARG A 139 -2.68 -9.68 0.60
N ASP A 140 -2.94 -10.99 0.51
CA ASP A 140 -4.25 -11.57 0.85
C ASP A 140 -4.71 -11.18 2.26
N VAL A 141 -3.80 -11.17 3.24
CA VAL A 141 -4.07 -10.77 4.63
C VAL A 141 -4.57 -9.34 4.78
N VAL A 142 -4.24 -8.45 3.84
CA VAL A 142 -4.71 -7.05 3.82
C VAL A 142 -5.99 -6.93 3.01
N CYS A 143 -6.07 -7.55 1.84
CA CYS A 143 -7.24 -7.48 0.96
C CYS A 143 -8.49 -8.10 1.59
N GLN A 144 -8.30 -9.18 2.35
CA GLN A 144 -9.37 -9.84 3.10
C GLN A 144 -9.62 -9.19 4.47
N GLY A 145 -8.77 -8.24 4.87
CA GLY A 145 -8.84 -7.51 6.12
C GLY A 145 -9.59 -6.18 5.99
N SER A 146 -9.52 -5.38 7.05
CA SER A 146 -10.15 -4.06 7.11
C SER A 146 -9.45 -3.02 6.25
N MET A 147 -8.14 -3.17 6.02
CA MET A 147 -7.37 -2.23 5.23
C MET A 147 -7.63 -2.34 3.73
N GLY A 148 -8.04 -3.50 3.22
CA GLY A 148 -8.31 -3.70 1.79
C GLY A 148 -9.22 -2.62 1.20
N ARG A 149 -10.37 -2.36 1.84
CA ARG A 149 -11.29 -1.31 1.38
C ARG A 149 -10.69 0.09 1.48
N THR A 150 -10.07 0.40 2.62
CA THR A 150 -9.45 1.71 2.91
C THR A 150 -8.39 2.09 1.86
N LEU A 151 -7.53 1.13 1.51
CA LEU A 151 -6.45 1.34 0.55
C LEU A 151 -6.98 1.47 -0.87
N ALA A 152 -8.01 0.71 -1.24
CA ALA A 152 -8.60 0.82 -2.58
C ALA A 152 -9.38 2.13 -2.77
N GLU A 153 -10.11 2.59 -1.75
CA GLU A 153 -10.72 3.94 -1.73
C GLU A 153 -9.67 5.02 -1.99
N PHE A 154 -8.56 4.97 -1.25
CA PHE A 154 -7.45 5.89 -1.46
C PHE A 154 -6.94 5.83 -2.90
N LEU A 155 -6.67 4.64 -3.45
CA LEU A 155 -6.16 4.52 -4.82
C LEU A 155 -7.16 5.01 -5.87
N VAL A 156 -8.46 4.77 -5.71
CA VAL A 156 -9.51 5.26 -6.63
C VAL A 156 -9.53 6.80 -6.66
N ASP A 157 -9.47 7.43 -5.49
CA ASP A 157 -9.44 8.89 -5.35
C ASP A 157 -8.17 9.49 -5.95
N HIS A 158 -7.05 8.77 -5.84
CA HIS A 158 -5.75 9.25 -6.32
C HIS A 158 -5.42 8.89 -7.77
N LEU A 159 -6.18 7.98 -8.38
CA LEU A 159 -5.93 7.47 -9.74
C LEU A 159 -5.94 8.59 -10.79
N ALA A 160 -6.71 9.66 -10.57
CA ALA A 160 -6.71 10.82 -11.46
C ALA A 160 -5.35 11.52 -11.48
N PHE A 161 -4.62 11.56 -10.35
CA PHE A 161 -3.36 12.32 -10.22
C PHE A 161 -2.13 11.64 -10.83
N LEU A 162 -2.23 10.37 -11.23
CA LEU A 162 -1.17 9.67 -11.99
C LEU A 162 -1.07 10.15 -13.44
N HIS A 163 -1.42 11.41 -13.71
CA HIS A 163 -1.43 12.01 -15.04
C HIS A 163 -0.09 11.75 -15.75
N GLU A 164 -0.19 11.30 -17.00
CA GLU A 164 0.97 10.92 -17.86
C GLU A 164 1.81 9.71 -17.41
N ASP A 165 1.54 9.11 -16.25
CA ASP A 165 2.18 7.87 -15.81
C ASP A 165 1.34 6.63 -16.19
N ASP A 166 1.44 6.22 -17.46
CA ASP A 166 0.70 5.05 -17.96
C ASP A 166 1.06 3.74 -17.25
N VAL A 167 2.31 3.61 -16.81
CA VAL A 167 2.77 2.44 -16.05
C VAL A 167 2.16 2.46 -14.65
N GLY A 168 2.22 3.60 -13.96
CA GLY A 168 1.58 3.79 -12.66
C GLY A 168 0.08 3.57 -12.69
N ILE A 169 -0.62 4.04 -13.73
CA ILE A 169 -2.06 3.77 -13.93
C ILE A 169 -2.30 2.28 -14.07
N LEU A 170 -1.57 1.60 -14.96
CA LEU A 170 -1.71 0.17 -15.19
C LEU A 170 -1.49 -0.62 -13.90
N ASP A 171 -0.37 -0.40 -13.22
CA ASP A 171 -0.02 -1.09 -11.97
C ASP A 171 -1.08 -0.88 -10.90
N THR A 172 -1.57 0.35 -10.77
CA THR A 172 -2.61 0.69 -9.78
C THR A 172 -3.92 -0.02 -10.07
N VAL A 173 -4.37 -0.01 -11.33
CA VAL A 173 -5.60 -0.73 -11.74
C VAL A 173 -5.43 -2.24 -11.58
N ALA A 174 -4.28 -2.80 -11.97
CA ALA A 174 -3.97 -4.22 -11.83
C ALA A 174 -4.06 -4.68 -10.37
N VAL A 175 -3.43 -3.94 -9.45
CA VAL A 175 -3.49 -4.25 -8.01
C VAL A 175 -4.92 -4.18 -7.48
N MET A 176 -5.67 -3.13 -7.81
CA MET A 176 -7.05 -3.00 -7.34
C MET A 176 -7.95 -4.12 -7.90
N LEU A 177 -7.77 -4.55 -9.15
CA LEU A 177 -8.51 -5.67 -9.72
C LEU A 177 -8.11 -7.01 -9.10
N TYR A 178 -6.82 -7.24 -8.88
CA TYR A 178 -6.29 -8.44 -8.23
C TYR A 178 -6.80 -8.58 -6.80
N SER A 179 -6.82 -7.49 -6.04
CA SER A 179 -7.25 -7.47 -4.64
C SER A 179 -8.71 -7.91 -4.43
N GLY A 180 -9.55 -7.76 -5.46
CA GLY A 180 -10.97 -8.14 -5.40
C GLY A 180 -11.85 -7.24 -4.54
N VAL A 181 -11.33 -6.11 -4.02
CA VAL A 181 -12.05 -5.24 -3.06
C VAL A 181 -12.87 -4.13 -3.72
N LEU A 182 -12.71 -3.92 -5.04
CA LEU A 182 -13.45 -2.89 -5.77
C LEU A 182 -14.94 -3.24 -5.88
N THR A 183 -15.80 -2.24 -5.71
CA THR A 183 -17.22 -2.36 -6.03
C THR A 183 -17.46 -2.36 -7.54
N ASP A 184 -18.60 -2.89 -7.99
CA ASP A 184 -18.97 -2.84 -9.42
C ASP A 184 -19.07 -1.41 -9.96
N ALA A 185 -19.49 -0.45 -9.13
CA ALA A 185 -19.54 0.96 -9.48
C ALA A 185 -18.15 1.55 -9.72
N GLU A 186 -17.17 1.24 -8.85
CA GLU A 186 -15.79 1.67 -9.01
C GLU A 186 -15.14 1.01 -10.21
N ARG A 187 -15.32 -0.31 -10.40
CA ARG A 187 -14.86 -1.05 -11.58
C ARG A 187 -15.38 -0.38 -12.86
N LEU A 188 -16.67 -0.06 -12.92
CA LEU A 188 -17.28 0.63 -14.05
C LEU A 188 -16.72 2.05 -14.25
N SER A 189 -16.49 2.78 -13.16
CA SER A 189 -15.92 4.14 -13.20
C SER A 189 -14.51 4.14 -13.79
N ILE A 190 -13.65 3.22 -13.33
CA ILE A 190 -12.27 3.05 -13.84
C ILE A 190 -12.31 2.65 -15.31
N TRP A 191 -13.15 1.68 -15.69
CA TRP A 191 -13.30 1.24 -17.08
C TRP A 191 -13.67 2.39 -18.03
N LYS A 192 -14.60 3.26 -17.63
CA LYS A 192 -15.00 4.42 -18.45
C LYS A 192 -13.84 5.38 -18.75
N ARG A 193 -12.86 5.49 -17.85
CA ARG A 193 -11.66 6.33 -18.08
C ARG A 193 -10.80 5.82 -19.23
N GLY A 194 -10.88 4.52 -19.53
CA GLY A 194 -10.20 3.91 -20.68
C GLY A 194 -10.54 4.54 -22.02
N THR A 195 -11.73 5.14 -22.17
CA THR A 195 -12.12 5.86 -23.40
C THR A 195 -11.19 7.04 -23.70
N SER A 196 -10.63 7.65 -22.65
CA SER A 196 -9.66 8.75 -22.81
C SER A 196 -8.21 8.27 -22.88
N ARG A 197 -7.91 7.09 -22.33
CA ARG A 197 -6.54 6.61 -22.16
C ARG A 197 -6.49 5.08 -21.98
N ASN A 198 -5.83 4.39 -22.90
CA ASN A 198 -5.85 2.93 -22.98
C ASN A 198 -5.18 2.21 -21.79
N SER A 199 -4.29 2.86 -21.02
CA SER A 199 -3.64 2.25 -19.85
C SER A 199 -4.64 1.76 -18.79
N TYR A 200 -5.82 2.36 -18.72
CA TYR A 200 -6.91 1.89 -17.85
C TYR A 200 -7.55 0.56 -18.29
N TYR A 201 -7.45 0.18 -19.57
CA TYR A 201 -8.05 -1.06 -20.07
C TYR A 201 -7.14 -2.27 -19.88
N VAL A 202 -5.82 -2.09 -19.93
CA VAL A 202 -4.84 -3.19 -20.02
C VAL A 202 -5.06 -4.23 -18.92
N ALA A 203 -5.12 -3.78 -17.67
CA ALA A 203 -5.29 -4.67 -16.53
C ALA A 203 -6.64 -5.43 -16.52
N PHE A 204 -7.73 -4.83 -17.02
CA PHE A 204 -9.00 -5.54 -17.17
C PHE A 204 -8.91 -6.64 -18.22
N LEU A 205 -8.28 -6.35 -19.35
CA LEU A 205 -8.10 -7.30 -20.45
C LEU A 205 -7.16 -8.45 -20.06
N GLU A 206 -6.15 -8.18 -19.24
CA GLU A 206 -5.19 -9.20 -18.80
C GLU A 206 -5.75 -10.07 -17.66
N LEU A 207 -6.29 -9.45 -16.61
CA LEU A 207 -6.67 -10.16 -15.39
C LEU A 207 -8.10 -10.69 -15.42
N GLN A 208 -9.01 -10.01 -16.12
CA GLN A 208 -10.45 -10.30 -16.09
C GLN A 208 -11.12 -10.22 -17.48
N PRO A 209 -10.56 -10.86 -18.54
CA PRO A 209 -11.05 -10.74 -19.91
C PRO A 209 -12.49 -11.25 -20.12
N ASP A 210 -12.96 -12.12 -19.22
CA ASP A 210 -14.29 -12.73 -19.28
C ASP A 210 -15.33 -12.00 -18.40
N ASN A 211 -14.94 -10.93 -17.70
CA ASN A 211 -15.80 -10.16 -16.81
C ASN A 211 -15.56 -8.65 -16.95
N LEU A 212 -15.54 -8.17 -18.20
CA LEU A 212 -15.35 -6.76 -18.53
C LEU A 212 -16.61 -5.94 -18.20
N PRO A 213 -16.48 -4.72 -17.65
CA PRO A 213 -17.62 -3.84 -17.40
C PRO A 213 -18.32 -3.39 -18.69
N SER A 214 -19.65 -3.21 -18.60
CA SER A 214 -20.51 -2.78 -19.73
C SER A 214 -20.35 -3.64 -20.99
N PRO A 215 -20.65 -4.96 -20.91
CA PRO A 215 -20.48 -5.84 -22.05
C PRO A 215 -21.36 -5.43 -23.23
N ARG A 216 -20.80 -5.51 -24.43
CA ARG A 216 -21.53 -5.40 -25.70
C ARG A 216 -22.45 -6.59 -25.89
N ALA A 217 -23.43 -6.44 -26.78
CA ALA A 217 -24.26 -7.55 -27.22
C ALA A 217 -23.40 -8.63 -27.90
N ALA A 218 -23.74 -9.89 -27.67
CA ALA A 218 -23.16 -11.00 -28.43
C ALA A 218 -23.49 -10.83 -29.92
N ARG A 219 -22.65 -11.40 -30.81
CA ARG A 219 -22.98 -11.42 -32.23
C ARG A 219 -24.21 -12.27 -32.50
N ALA A 220 -24.92 -11.94 -33.57
CA ALA A 220 -26.14 -12.63 -33.96
C ALA A 220 -25.94 -14.13 -34.21
N ASP A 221 -24.76 -14.52 -34.69
CA ASP A 221 -24.36 -15.89 -35.00
C ASP A 221 -23.74 -16.65 -33.81
N HIS A 222 -23.72 -16.07 -32.61
CA HIS A 222 -23.15 -16.72 -31.42
C HIS A 222 -23.87 -18.04 -31.07
N ALA A 223 -25.19 -18.09 -31.27
CA ALA A 223 -25.99 -19.29 -30.99
C ALA A 223 -25.82 -20.40 -32.04
N ASP A 224 -25.30 -20.06 -33.23
CA ASP A 224 -25.14 -20.99 -34.34
C ASP A 224 -23.82 -21.79 -34.26
N VAL A 225 -22.97 -21.49 -33.27
CA VAL A 225 -21.70 -22.20 -33.09
C VAL A 225 -21.97 -23.62 -32.60
N PRO A 226 -21.57 -24.66 -33.37
CA PRO A 226 -21.82 -26.04 -32.96
C PRO A 226 -21.00 -26.38 -31.70
N PRO A 227 -21.62 -26.98 -30.66
CA PRO A 227 -20.92 -27.38 -29.45
C PRO A 227 -20.06 -28.62 -29.76
N LEU A 228 -18.77 -28.42 -29.96
CA LEU A 228 -17.81 -29.50 -30.17
C LEU A 228 -17.03 -29.73 -28.87
N ALA A 229 -17.43 -30.76 -28.11
CA ALA A 229 -16.82 -31.09 -26.83
C ALA A 229 -15.31 -31.29 -26.95
N GLY A 230 -14.54 -30.61 -26.08
CA GLY A 230 -13.08 -30.69 -26.06
C GLY A 230 -12.37 -30.01 -27.24
N ASN A 231 -13.09 -29.29 -28.11
CA ASN A 231 -12.49 -28.59 -29.24
C ASN A 231 -12.09 -27.15 -28.85
N PRO A 232 -10.79 -26.81 -28.76
CA PRO A 232 -10.34 -25.48 -28.35
C PRO A 232 -10.73 -24.37 -29.32
N TYR A 233 -10.86 -24.66 -30.62
CA TYR A 233 -11.28 -23.69 -31.63
C TYR A 233 -12.77 -23.36 -31.50
N SER A 234 -13.61 -24.37 -31.24
CA SER A 234 -15.04 -24.16 -30.94
C SER A 234 -15.20 -23.30 -29.67
N MET A 235 -14.47 -23.61 -28.60
CA MET A 235 -14.49 -22.80 -27.36
C MET A 235 -14.04 -21.35 -27.60
N MET A 236 -12.96 -21.14 -28.35
CA MET A 236 -12.48 -19.81 -28.69
C MET A 236 -13.48 -19.04 -29.55
N LEU A 237 -14.11 -19.70 -30.52
CA LEU A 237 -15.13 -19.07 -31.37
C LEU A 237 -16.37 -18.67 -30.56
N VAL A 238 -16.87 -19.54 -29.68
CA VAL A 238 -17.95 -19.20 -28.74
C VAL A 238 -17.56 -17.98 -27.91
N LYS A 239 -16.37 -17.98 -27.30
CA LYS A 239 -15.87 -16.86 -26.49
C LYS A 239 -15.81 -15.57 -27.32
N ALA A 240 -15.21 -15.61 -28.51
CA ALA A 240 -15.07 -14.44 -29.38
C ALA A 240 -16.42 -13.85 -29.79
N LEU A 241 -17.42 -14.68 -30.08
CA LEU A 241 -18.76 -14.25 -30.50
C LEU A 241 -19.66 -13.84 -29.32
N SER A 242 -19.30 -14.18 -28.08
CA SER A 242 -20.02 -13.77 -26.87
C SER A 242 -19.98 -12.26 -26.63
N GLY A 243 -20.85 -11.75 -25.76
CA GLY A 243 -20.85 -10.32 -25.40
C GLY A 243 -19.52 -9.86 -24.78
N GLN A 244 -18.90 -10.69 -23.94
CA GLN A 244 -17.57 -10.41 -23.36
C GLN A 244 -16.48 -10.42 -24.44
N GLY A 245 -16.49 -11.40 -25.34
CA GLY A 245 -15.55 -11.44 -26.47
C GLY A 245 -15.68 -10.25 -27.42
N GLN A 246 -16.92 -9.83 -27.73
CA GLN A 246 -17.18 -8.62 -28.52
C GLN A 246 -16.72 -7.35 -27.81
N THR A 247 -16.79 -7.30 -26.48
CA THR A 247 -16.26 -6.20 -25.67
C THR A 247 -14.74 -6.16 -25.72
N PHE A 248 -14.09 -7.32 -25.53
CA PHE A 248 -12.64 -7.47 -25.61
C PHE A 248 -12.12 -7.03 -26.98
N ILE A 249 -12.63 -7.63 -28.07
CA ILE A 249 -12.20 -7.34 -29.45
C ILE A 249 -12.35 -5.85 -29.76
N ALA A 250 -13.48 -5.26 -29.39
CA ALA A 250 -13.71 -3.84 -29.62
C ALA A 250 -12.75 -2.94 -28.85
N THR A 251 -12.41 -3.30 -27.61
CA THR A 251 -11.49 -2.53 -26.77
C THR A 251 -10.05 -2.63 -27.28
N THR A 252 -9.64 -3.78 -27.82
CA THR A 252 -8.30 -3.94 -28.40
C THR A 252 -8.14 -3.30 -29.79
N ALA A 253 -9.26 -2.95 -30.44
CA ALA A 253 -9.26 -2.37 -31.78
C ALA A 253 -9.18 -0.83 -31.79
N THR A 254 -9.16 -0.18 -30.62
CA THR A 254 -9.06 1.27 -30.43
C THR A 254 -7.65 1.72 -30.12
#